data_AF-A0A3B5LYU2-F1
#
_entry.id   AF-A0A3B5LYU2-F1
#
_cell.length_a   1.000
_cell.length_b   1.000
_cell.length_c   1.000
_cell.angle_alpha   90.00
_cell.angle_beta   90.00
_cell.angle_gamma   90.00
#
_symmetry.space_group_name_H-M   'P 1'
#
loop_
_entity.id
_entity.type
_entity.pdbx_description
1 polymer ?
#
loop_
_entity_poly.entity_id
_entity_poly.type
_entity_poly.pdbx_seq_one_letter_code
_entity_poly.pdbx_strand_id
1 'polypeptide(L)'
;MLVDHCLSQPCKNGATCFSSLAGPRCYCPEGYQGATCEQKVDPCGSSPCHNNGTCYGQGPGPLGFGCSCTAGFTGPTCAQLVDFCALNPCAHGVCRSVANSYRCLCVPGYHGLYCEEEYNECLSAPCQNYATCRDLINAYECVCTPQFEGKHCEIYKDPCVNVRCQNGGRCESSGLNASCACQSGYVGEECEVDINECESNPCHHGGTCIDQSNGYTCHCPLGWVGPSCEIHLQWKPAHTEDTLTNMPRHSLYIIIGALCVAFVLMLIILIVGICRISRIEYQGSSRHTYQEFYNCRSIDSEFSNAIASIRHARFGKKSRPAMYDATPIAYEDYSPDDKPLVTLIKTKDL
;
A
#
# COMPACT_ATOMS: atom_id res chain seq x y z
N MET A 1 -107.72 -18.63 -41.83
CA MET A 1 -106.90 -17.55 -42.39
C MET A 1 -105.55 -17.59 -41.71
N LEU A 2 -104.46 -17.75 -42.46
CA LEU A 2 -103.12 -17.59 -41.91
C LEU A 2 -102.92 -16.08 -41.70
N VAL A 3 -102.78 -15.63 -40.46
CA VAL A 3 -102.51 -14.22 -40.17
C VAL A 3 -101.03 -13.95 -40.44
N ASP A 4 -100.71 -13.02 -41.34
CA ASP A 4 -99.34 -12.56 -41.55
C ASP A 4 -99.04 -11.40 -40.59
N HIS A 5 -98.30 -11.71 -39.53
CA HIS A 5 -97.93 -10.75 -38.50
C HIS A 5 -96.85 -9.75 -38.97
N CYS A 6 -96.17 -10.00 -40.09
CA CYS A 6 -95.09 -9.16 -40.59
C CYS A 6 -95.57 -7.94 -41.41
N LEU A 7 -96.84 -7.91 -41.82
CA LEU A 7 -97.43 -6.77 -42.55
C LEU A 7 -97.38 -5.46 -41.76
N SER A 8 -97.37 -5.54 -40.43
CA SER A 8 -97.26 -4.38 -39.53
C SER A 8 -95.84 -3.79 -39.44
N GLN A 9 -94.85 -4.41 -40.11
CA GLN A 9 -93.42 -4.07 -40.01
C GLN A 9 -92.92 -3.89 -38.57
N PRO A 10 -93.07 -4.92 -37.71
CA PRO A 10 -92.75 -4.81 -36.30
C PRO A 10 -91.22 -4.74 -36.06
N CYS A 11 -90.42 -5.43 -36.88
CA CYS A 11 -88.97 -5.49 -36.73
C CYS A 11 -88.28 -4.18 -37.15
N LYS A 12 -87.36 -3.68 -36.31
CA LYS A 12 -86.63 -2.42 -36.50
C LYS A 12 -85.20 -2.65 -37.00
N ASN A 13 -84.52 -1.57 -37.37
CA ASN A 13 -83.08 -1.54 -37.65
C ASN A 13 -82.59 -2.53 -38.72
N GLY A 14 -83.41 -2.81 -39.74
CA GLY A 14 -83.04 -3.72 -40.83
C GLY A 14 -83.17 -5.20 -40.48
N ALA A 15 -83.84 -5.54 -39.38
CA ALA A 15 -84.11 -6.92 -38.99
C ALA A 15 -85.10 -7.63 -39.92
N THR A 16 -84.91 -8.94 -40.10
CA THR A 16 -85.76 -9.78 -40.96
C THR A 16 -86.92 -10.35 -40.15
N CYS A 17 -88.16 -10.15 -40.63
CA CYS A 17 -89.38 -10.62 -39.97
C CYS A 17 -89.84 -12.00 -40.48
N PHE A 18 -90.26 -12.88 -39.57
CA PHE A 18 -90.93 -14.13 -39.88
C PHE A 18 -92.24 -14.24 -39.10
N SER A 19 -93.35 -14.55 -39.81
CA SER A 19 -94.64 -14.79 -39.18
C SER A 19 -94.66 -16.21 -38.57
N SER A 20 -95.01 -16.31 -37.29
CA SER A 20 -95.17 -17.60 -36.58
C SER A 20 -96.55 -17.70 -35.92
N LEU A 21 -96.92 -18.90 -35.46
CA LEU A 21 -98.19 -19.13 -34.74
C LEU A 21 -98.27 -18.38 -33.40
N ALA A 22 -97.12 -17.99 -32.83
CA ALA A 22 -97.03 -17.23 -31.58
C ALA A 22 -96.90 -15.71 -31.80
N GLY A 23 -96.91 -15.23 -33.06
CA GLY A 23 -96.73 -13.83 -33.43
C GLY A 23 -95.52 -13.56 -34.34
N PRO A 24 -95.15 -12.28 -34.58
CA PRO A 24 -94.01 -11.92 -35.42
C PRO A 24 -92.70 -12.21 -34.68
N ARG A 25 -91.76 -12.87 -35.35
CA ARG A 25 -90.42 -13.15 -34.82
C ARG A 25 -89.38 -12.44 -35.67
N CYS A 26 -88.56 -11.60 -35.03
CA CYS A 26 -87.53 -10.82 -35.68
C CYS A 26 -86.15 -11.48 -35.51
N TYR A 27 -85.40 -11.62 -36.61
CA TYR A 27 -83.96 -11.91 -36.55
C TYR A 27 -83.19 -10.60 -36.66
N CYS A 28 -82.51 -10.25 -35.57
CA CYS A 28 -81.78 -9.00 -35.47
C CYS A 28 -80.46 -9.08 -36.24
N PRO A 29 -80.08 -8.01 -36.96
CA PRO A 29 -78.74 -7.88 -37.50
C PRO A 29 -77.73 -7.70 -36.36
N GLU A 30 -76.44 -7.94 -36.64
CA GLU A 30 -75.37 -7.77 -35.65
C GLU A 30 -75.40 -6.36 -35.03
N GLY A 31 -75.28 -6.29 -33.70
CA GLY A 31 -75.35 -5.03 -32.95
C GLY A 31 -76.74 -4.63 -32.43
N TYR A 32 -77.79 -5.43 -32.70
CA TYR A 32 -79.14 -5.18 -32.20
C TYR A 32 -79.73 -6.39 -31.46
N GLN A 33 -80.54 -6.11 -30.44
CA GLN A 33 -81.25 -7.09 -29.62
C GLN A 33 -82.68 -6.60 -29.28
N GLY A 34 -83.46 -7.46 -28.62
CA GLY A 34 -84.86 -7.20 -28.27
C GLY A 34 -85.84 -7.97 -29.14
N ALA A 35 -87.11 -8.02 -28.73
CA ALA A 35 -88.14 -8.81 -29.41
C ALA A 35 -88.44 -8.27 -30.83
N THR A 36 -88.21 -6.98 -31.04
CA THR A 36 -88.36 -6.28 -32.32
C THR A 36 -87.06 -5.68 -32.83
N CYS A 37 -85.91 -6.08 -32.27
CA CYS A 37 -84.58 -5.56 -32.59
C CYS A 37 -84.44 -4.05 -32.37
N GLU A 38 -85.17 -3.52 -31.39
CA GLU A 38 -85.27 -2.11 -31.06
C GLU A 38 -84.07 -1.59 -30.25
N GLN A 39 -83.35 -2.47 -29.56
CA GLN A 39 -82.23 -2.09 -28.69
C GLN A 39 -80.90 -2.27 -29.42
N LYS A 40 -80.07 -1.22 -29.43
CA LYS A 40 -78.66 -1.35 -29.82
C LYS A 40 -77.90 -2.02 -28.67
N VAL A 41 -77.11 -3.05 -28.98
CA VAL A 41 -76.26 -3.73 -28.00
C VAL A 41 -75.15 -2.77 -27.59
N ASP A 42 -74.99 -2.56 -26.29
CA ASP A 42 -73.84 -1.84 -25.73
C ASP A 42 -72.66 -2.81 -25.55
N PRO A 43 -71.60 -2.71 -26.37
CA PRO A 43 -70.46 -3.62 -26.26
C PRO A 43 -69.65 -3.39 -24.97
N CYS A 44 -69.88 -2.28 -24.25
CA CYS A 44 -69.27 -1.99 -22.96
C CYS A 44 -70.12 -2.43 -21.75
N GLY A 45 -71.35 -2.93 -21.96
CA GLY A 45 -72.27 -3.27 -20.88
C GLY A 45 -71.78 -4.38 -19.93
N SER A 46 -70.90 -5.26 -20.42
CA SER A 46 -70.27 -6.33 -19.61
C SER A 46 -69.02 -5.88 -18.85
N SER A 47 -68.62 -4.60 -18.97
CA SER A 47 -67.35 -4.08 -18.44
C SER A 47 -66.13 -4.93 -18.86
N PRO A 48 -65.89 -5.09 -20.18
CA PRO A 48 -64.83 -6.00 -20.68
C PRO A 48 -63.40 -5.53 -20.41
N CYS A 49 -63.20 -4.26 -20.01
CA CYS A 49 -61.89 -3.69 -19.71
C CYS A 49 -61.54 -3.90 -18.22
N HIS A 50 -60.52 -4.69 -17.95
CA HIS A 50 -60.01 -4.95 -16.60
C HIS A 50 -59.16 -3.79 -16.08
N ASN A 51 -58.76 -3.88 -14.80
CA ASN A 51 -57.81 -2.97 -14.15
C ASN A 51 -58.17 -1.47 -14.27
N ASN A 52 -59.46 -1.15 -14.16
CA ASN A 52 -59.97 0.21 -14.26
C ASN A 52 -59.74 0.87 -15.63
N GLY A 53 -59.60 0.07 -16.69
CA GLY A 53 -59.52 0.54 -18.07
C GLY A 53 -60.85 1.11 -18.57
N THR A 54 -60.78 2.09 -19.47
CA THR A 54 -61.96 2.77 -20.04
C THR A 54 -62.42 2.07 -21.30
N CYS A 55 -63.67 1.60 -21.32
CA CYS A 55 -64.27 0.97 -22.49
C CYS A 55 -64.85 2.00 -23.47
N TYR A 56 -64.68 1.76 -24.77
CA TYR A 56 -65.31 2.54 -25.84
C TYR A 56 -65.78 1.62 -26.99
N GLY A 57 -66.92 1.94 -27.60
CA GLY A 57 -67.56 1.12 -28.65
C GLY A 57 -66.94 1.25 -30.06
N GLN A 58 -65.63 1.44 -30.18
CA GLN A 58 -64.91 1.47 -31.47
C GLN A 58 -63.90 0.31 -31.50
N GLY A 59 -64.41 -0.91 -31.69
CA GLY A 59 -63.59 -2.09 -32.02
C GLY A 59 -63.84 -2.57 -33.44
N PRO A 60 -63.09 -3.59 -33.91
CA PRO A 60 -63.36 -4.24 -35.17
C PRO A 60 -64.73 -4.94 -35.14
N GLY A 61 -65.62 -4.55 -36.06
CA GLY A 61 -66.97 -5.12 -36.24
C GLY A 61 -68.11 -4.36 -35.53
N PRO A 62 -69.38 -4.72 -35.79
CA PRO A 62 -70.56 -4.00 -35.27
C PRO A 62 -70.76 -4.12 -33.74
N LEU A 63 -70.16 -5.14 -33.13
CA LEU A 63 -70.11 -5.40 -31.68
C LEU A 63 -68.70 -5.18 -31.10
N GLY A 64 -67.81 -4.57 -31.88
CA GLY A 64 -66.43 -4.33 -31.46
C GLY A 64 -66.35 -3.30 -30.33
N PHE A 65 -65.56 -3.61 -29.30
CA PHE A 65 -65.14 -2.66 -28.28
C PHE A 65 -63.62 -2.44 -28.37
N GLY A 66 -63.17 -1.33 -27.81
CA GLY A 66 -61.78 -1.07 -27.48
C GLY A 66 -61.65 -0.70 -26.01
N CYS A 67 -60.48 -0.94 -25.45
CA CYS A 67 -60.14 -0.59 -24.08
C CYS A 67 -58.94 0.37 -24.07
N SER A 68 -59.09 1.48 -23.35
CA SER A 68 -57.97 2.36 -23.00
C SER A 68 -57.45 1.92 -21.64
N CYS A 69 -56.26 1.33 -21.63
CA CYS A 69 -55.67 0.77 -20.41
C CYS A 69 -55.04 1.84 -19.53
N THR A 70 -55.18 1.69 -18.22
CA THR A 70 -54.42 2.47 -17.25
C THR A 70 -52.93 2.12 -17.33
N ALA A 71 -52.07 3.03 -16.88
CA ALA A 71 -50.62 2.82 -16.88
C ALA A 71 -50.25 1.50 -16.18
N GLY A 72 -49.35 0.72 -16.81
CA GLY A 72 -48.90 -0.58 -16.31
C GLY A 72 -49.68 -1.78 -16.83
N PHE A 73 -50.77 -1.58 -17.59
CA PHE A 73 -51.56 -2.66 -18.19
C PHE A 73 -51.61 -2.58 -19.72
N THR A 74 -51.75 -3.73 -20.36
CA THR A 74 -51.78 -3.89 -21.82
C THR A 74 -52.72 -5.02 -22.24
N GLY A 75 -52.83 -5.23 -23.55
CA GLY A 75 -53.70 -6.21 -24.18
C GLY A 75 -55.11 -5.66 -24.48
N PRO A 76 -55.93 -6.43 -25.24
CA PRO A 76 -57.22 -5.96 -25.75
C PRO A 76 -58.26 -5.67 -24.66
N THR A 77 -58.09 -6.26 -23.47
CA THR A 77 -58.98 -6.10 -22.31
C THR A 77 -58.24 -5.51 -21.10
N CYS A 78 -57.02 -5.02 -21.25
CA CYS A 78 -56.19 -4.50 -20.15
C CYS A 78 -55.92 -5.52 -19.02
N ALA A 79 -56.02 -6.82 -19.30
CA ALA A 79 -55.79 -7.87 -18.31
C ALA A 79 -54.31 -8.17 -18.08
N GLN A 80 -53.43 -7.82 -19.04
CA GLN A 80 -52.02 -8.15 -18.99
C GLN A 80 -51.24 -7.01 -18.35
N LEU A 81 -50.22 -7.32 -17.54
CA LEU A 81 -49.25 -6.34 -17.09
C LEU A 81 -48.27 -6.01 -18.22
N VAL A 82 -47.85 -4.75 -18.32
CA VAL A 82 -46.78 -4.36 -19.23
C VAL A 82 -45.48 -5.00 -18.75
N ASP A 83 -44.89 -5.85 -19.58
CA ASP A 83 -43.54 -6.35 -19.34
C ASP A 83 -42.51 -5.38 -19.93
N PHE A 84 -42.00 -4.50 -19.07
CA PHE A 84 -40.96 -3.54 -19.43
C PHE A 84 -39.60 -4.20 -19.71
N CYS A 85 -39.43 -5.49 -19.38
CA CYS A 85 -38.22 -6.26 -19.61
C CYS A 85 -38.27 -7.11 -20.89
N ALA A 86 -39.37 -7.09 -21.65
CA ALA A 86 -39.57 -7.95 -22.81
C ALA A 86 -38.47 -7.85 -23.90
N LEU A 87 -37.77 -6.71 -23.98
CA LEU A 87 -36.68 -6.48 -24.94
C LEU A 87 -35.28 -6.67 -24.36
N ASN A 88 -35.15 -7.11 -23.10
CA ASN A 88 -33.88 -7.22 -22.38
C ASN A 88 -33.02 -5.95 -22.51
N PRO A 89 -33.49 -4.81 -21.99
CA PRO A 89 -32.81 -3.52 -22.16
C PRO A 89 -31.45 -3.40 -21.44
N CYS A 90 -31.11 -4.35 -20.56
CA CYS A 90 -29.87 -4.33 -19.79
C CYS A 90 -28.77 -5.09 -20.53
N ALA A 91 -27.61 -4.46 -20.75
CA ALA A 91 -26.47 -5.08 -21.40
C ALA A 91 -25.78 -6.12 -20.51
N HIS A 92 -25.30 -5.70 -19.32
CA HIS A 92 -24.64 -6.57 -18.35
C HIS A 92 -25.39 -6.58 -17.01
N GLY A 93 -26.62 -7.08 -17.01
CA GLY A 93 -27.43 -7.08 -15.79
C GLY A 93 -28.76 -7.81 -15.92
N VAL A 94 -29.48 -7.87 -14.81
CA VAL A 94 -30.82 -8.45 -14.73
C VAL A 94 -31.85 -7.33 -14.78
N CYS A 95 -32.75 -7.39 -15.76
CA CYS A 95 -33.88 -6.46 -15.84
C CYS A 95 -34.95 -6.81 -14.80
N ARG A 96 -35.48 -5.79 -14.13
CA ARG A 96 -36.63 -5.92 -13.24
C ARG A 96 -37.67 -4.84 -13.55
N SER A 97 -38.88 -5.26 -13.90
CA SER A 97 -40.04 -4.37 -14.01
C SER A 97 -40.36 -3.78 -12.63
N VAL A 98 -40.49 -2.46 -12.55
CA VAL A 98 -40.80 -1.73 -11.31
C VAL A 98 -41.86 -0.68 -11.62
N ALA A 99 -43.06 -0.87 -11.05
CA ALA A 99 -44.22 -0.02 -11.32
C ALA A 99 -44.47 0.15 -12.83
N ASN A 100 -44.38 1.37 -13.35
CA ASN A 100 -44.58 1.70 -14.76
C ASN A 100 -43.26 1.88 -15.53
N SER A 101 -42.18 1.23 -15.07
CA SER A 101 -40.85 1.30 -15.67
C SER A 101 -40.10 -0.02 -15.45
N TYR A 102 -38.81 -0.02 -15.76
CA TYR A 102 -37.86 -1.07 -15.41
C TYR A 102 -36.63 -0.44 -14.77
N ARG A 103 -35.84 -1.29 -14.10
CA ARG A 103 -34.47 -0.95 -13.73
C ARG A 103 -33.55 -2.13 -14.02
N CYS A 104 -32.31 -1.84 -14.37
CA CYS A 104 -31.27 -2.83 -14.51
C CYS A 104 -30.55 -3.03 -13.18
N LEU A 105 -30.34 -4.29 -12.81
CA LEU A 105 -29.48 -4.70 -11.72
C LEU A 105 -28.16 -5.16 -12.34
N CYS A 106 -27.15 -4.28 -12.33
CA CYS A 106 -25.89 -4.57 -12.98
C CYS A 106 -25.14 -5.68 -12.26
N VAL A 107 -24.47 -6.53 -13.06
CA VAL A 107 -23.49 -7.47 -12.51
C VAL A 107 -22.28 -6.66 -11.98
N PRO A 108 -21.54 -7.17 -10.97
CA PRO A 108 -20.34 -6.49 -10.48
C PRO A 108 -19.37 -6.17 -11.62
N GLY A 109 -18.78 -4.97 -11.61
CA GLY A 109 -17.91 -4.45 -12.67
C GLY A 109 -18.61 -3.56 -13.71
N TYR A 110 -19.95 -3.49 -13.73
CA TYR A 110 -20.69 -2.65 -14.67
C TYR A 110 -21.57 -1.60 -13.99
N HIS A 111 -21.77 -0.49 -14.69
CA HIS A 111 -22.63 0.62 -14.30
C HIS A 111 -23.31 1.28 -15.50
N GLY A 112 -24.00 2.38 -15.23
CA GLY A 112 -24.89 3.04 -16.20
C GLY A 112 -26.35 2.67 -15.96
N LEU A 113 -27.24 3.30 -16.73
CA LEU A 113 -28.68 3.07 -16.60
C LEU A 113 -29.07 1.68 -17.13
N TYR A 114 -28.30 1.17 -18.08
CA TYR A 114 -28.51 -0.09 -18.79
C TYR A 114 -27.37 -1.10 -18.54
N CYS A 115 -26.47 -0.82 -17.59
CA CYS A 115 -25.28 -1.63 -17.33
C CYS A 115 -24.37 -1.76 -18.57
N GLU A 116 -24.25 -0.66 -19.30
CA GLU A 116 -23.55 -0.52 -20.57
C GLU A 116 -22.09 -0.07 -20.39
N GLU A 117 -21.76 0.51 -19.24
CA GLU A 117 -20.43 1.00 -18.91
C GLU A 117 -19.74 0.02 -17.96
N GLU A 118 -18.44 -0.16 -18.15
CA GLU A 118 -17.59 -0.98 -17.30
C GLU A 118 -16.77 -0.04 -16.39
N TYR A 119 -16.59 -0.43 -15.12
CA TYR A 119 -15.83 0.36 -14.17
C TYR A 119 -14.33 0.22 -14.42
N ASN A 120 -13.69 1.27 -14.92
CA ASN A 120 -12.23 1.24 -15.02
C ASN A 120 -11.54 1.40 -13.64
N GLU A 121 -11.10 0.30 -13.03
CA GLU A 121 -10.43 0.35 -11.73
C GLU A 121 -9.05 1.02 -11.78
N CYS A 122 -8.43 1.07 -12.95
CA CYS A 122 -7.13 1.71 -13.15
C CYS A 122 -7.17 3.25 -13.00
N LEU A 123 -8.33 3.89 -13.11
CA LEU A 123 -8.47 5.35 -12.88
C LEU A 123 -8.09 5.79 -11.46
N SER A 124 -8.15 4.87 -10.50
CA SER A 124 -7.70 5.13 -9.13
C SER A 124 -6.17 5.10 -8.95
N ALA A 125 -5.42 4.79 -10.03
CA ALA A 125 -3.97 4.59 -10.03
C ALA A 125 -3.49 3.64 -8.90
N PRO A 126 -4.00 2.38 -8.85
CA PRO A 126 -3.73 1.48 -7.73
C PRO A 126 -2.30 0.91 -7.73
N CYS A 127 -1.61 0.93 -8.86
CA CYS A 127 -0.29 0.31 -9.04
C CYS A 127 0.84 1.29 -8.69
N GLN A 128 1.83 0.82 -7.93
CA GLN A 128 2.98 1.59 -7.46
C GLN A 128 4.24 1.30 -8.30
N ASN A 129 5.34 2.02 -8.03
CA ASN A 129 6.68 1.73 -8.57
C ASN A 129 6.75 1.59 -10.11
N TYR A 130 6.06 2.51 -10.80
CA TYR A 130 6.01 2.58 -12.27
C TYR A 130 5.44 1.31 -12.94
N ALA A 131 4.66 0.52 -12.20
CA ALA A 131 3.95 -0.63 -12.73
C ALA A 131 2.82 -0.21 -13.67
N THR A 132 2.52 -1.07 -14.65
CA THR A 132 1.43 -0.85 -15.59
C THR A 132 0.14 -1.44 -15.04
N CYS A 133 -0.92 -0.64 -14.93
CA CYS A 133 -2.24 -1.14 -14.55
C CYS A 133 -2.95 -1.74 -15.76
N ARG A 134 -3.48 -2.95 -15.60
CA ARG A 134 -4.37 -3.61 -16.56
C ARG A 134 -5.76 -3.72 -15.97
N ASP A 135 -6.69 -3.07 -16.65
CA ASP A 135 -8.12 -3.07 -16.36
C ASP A 135 -8.71 -4.46 -16.60
N LEU A 136 -9.57 -4.93 -15.70
CA LEU A 136 -10.27 -6.21 -15.80
C LEU A 136 -11.70 -6.04 -15.29
N ILE A 137 -12.61 -6.95 -15.66
CA ILE A 137 -13.99 -6.84 -15.19
C ILE A 137 -14.05 -7.00 -13.67
N ASN A 138 -14.48 -5.95 -12.96
CA ASN A 138 -14.63 -5.93 -11.50
C ASN A 138 -13.30 -6.18 -10.74
N ALA A 139 -12.16 -5.90 -11.38
CA ALA A 139 -10.83 -6.19 -10.86
C ALA A 139 -9.76 -5.41 -11.62
N TYR A 140 -8.52 -5.44 -11.13
CA TYR A 140 -7.37 -4.97 -11.90
C TYR A 140 -6.17 -5.86 -11.63
N GLU A 141 -5.21 -5.81 -12.54
CA GLU A 141 -3.90 -6.42 -12.37
C GLU A 141 -2.79 -5.37 -12.52
N CYS A 142 -1.89 -5.32 -11.55
CA CYS A 142 -0.67 -4.53 -11.67
C CYS A 142 0.45 -5.38 -12.26
N VAL A 143 0.91 -5.03 -13.46
CA VAL A 143 2.08 -5.64 -14.10
C VAL A 143 3.32 -4.96 -13.56
N CYS A 144 3.94 -5.61 -12.58
CA CYS A 144 5.10 -5.07 -11.88
C CYS A 144 6.34 -5.01 -12.77
N THR A 145 7.16 -3.98 -12.53
CA THR A 145 8.54 -3.97 -13.03
C THR A 145 9.34 -5.10 -12.37
N PRO A 146 10.41 -5.62 -13.00
CA PRO A 146 11.11 -6.82 -12.53
C PRO A 146 11.58 -6.79 -11.06
N GLN A 147 11.84 -5.58 -10.54
CA GLN A 147 12.37 -5.32 -9.20
C GLN A 147 11.30 -5.30 -8.10
N PHE A 148 10.02 -5.40 -8.46
CA PHE A 148 8.91 -5.28 -7.51
C PHE A 148 7.92 -6.45 -7.60
N GLU A 149 7.22 -6.70 -6.50
CA GLU A 149 6.13 -7.66 -6.34
C GLU A 149 5.06 -7.12 -5.38
N GLY A 150 4.06 -7.95 -5.09
CA GLY A 150 2.87 -7.58 -4.34
C GLY A 150 1.69 -7.28 -5.27
N LYS A 151 0.50 -7.12 -4.69
CA LYS A 151 -0.74 -6.89 -5.46
C LYS A 151 -0.70 -5.53 -6.18
N HIS A 152 -0.04 -4.55 -5.59
CA HIS A 152 0.10 -3.19 -6.09
C HIS A 152 1.54 -2.89 -6.50
N CYS A 153 2.40 -3.92 -6.64
CA CYS A 153 3.83 -3.77 -6.90
C CYS A 153 4.56 -2.94 -5.83
N GLU A 154 4.11 -3.03 -4.59
CA GLU A 154 4.56 -2.23 -3.44
C GLU A 154 5.80 -2.82 -2.73
N ILE A 155 6.11 -4.09 -2.98
CA ILE A 155 7.20 -4.81 -2.32
C ILE A 155 8.42 -4.80 -3.24
N TYR A 156 9.56 -4.32 -2.75
CA TYR A 156 10.84 -4.43 -3.46
C TYR A 156 11.41 -5.85 -3.31
N LYS A 157 11.77 -6.47 -4.43
CA LYS A 157 12.47 -7.76 -4.48
C LYS A 157 13.95 -7.55 -4.20
N ASP A 158 14.30 -7.54 -2.92
CA ASP A 158 15.70 -7.44 -2.51
C ASP A 158 16.46 -8.74 -2.89
N PRO A 159 17.42 -8.68 -3.84
CA PRO A 159 18.19 -9.84 -4.27
C PRO A 159 19.05 -10.45 -3.16
N CYS A 160 19.37 -9.67 -2.11
CA CYS A 160 20.22 -10.12 -1.00
C CYS A 160 19.48 -10.94 0.07
N VAL A 161 18.14 -11.04 0.02
CA VAL A 161 17.36 -11.77 1.04
C VAL A 161 17.73 -13.26 1.13
N ASN A 162 18.06 -13.88 -0.01
CA ASN A 162 18.41 -15.30 -0.09
C ASN A 162 19.91 -15.57 -0.26
N VAL A 163 20.74 -14.53 -0.39
CA VAL A 163 22.19 -14.67 -0.56
C VAL A 163 22.86 -14.65 0.80
N ARG A 164 23.70 -15.65 1.08
CA ARG A 164 24.44 -15.77 2.34
C ARG A 164 25.92 -15.67 2.08
N CYS A 165 26.49 -14.49 2.34
CA CYS A 165 27.93 -14.30 2.29
C CYS A 165 28.57 -14.84 3.58
N GLN A 166 29.56 -15.70 3.44
CA GLN A 166 30.34 -16.32 4.51
C GLN A 166 31.56 -15.45 4.86
N ASN A 167 32.28 -15.81 5.93
CA ASN A 167 33.55 -15.18 6.35
C ASN A 167 33.54 -13.64 6.44
N GLY A 168 32.40 -13.06 6.82
CA GLY A 168 32.22 -11.62 6.96
C GLY A 168 32.02 -10.86 5.64
N GLY A 169 31.77 -11.55 4.53
CA GLY A 169 31.40 -10.93 3.26
C GLY A 169 30.10 -10.12 3.34
N ARG A 170 29.99 -9.09 2.50
CA ARG A 170 28.80 -8.24 2.39
C ARG A 170 28.06 -8.54 1.09
N CYS A 171 26.74 -8.73 1.15
CA CYS A 171 25.94 -8.81 -0.08
C CYS A 171 25.81 -7.43 -0.73
N GLU A 172 26.10 -7.35 -2.02
CA GLU A 172 25.91 -6.18 -2.85
C GLU A 172 24.95 -6.51 -3.99
N SER A 173 23.96 -5.65 -4.20
CA SER A 173 22.96 -5.81 -5.25
C SER A 173 23.25 -4.89 -6.44
N SER A 174 23.21 -5.42 -7.65
CA SER A 174 23.24 -4.68 -8.91
C SER A 174 21.96 -4.97 -9.71
N GLY A 175 20.95 -4.11 -9.54
CA GLY A 175 19.63 -4.30 -10.14
C GLY A 175 18.88 -5.49 -9.54
N LEU A 176 18.82 -6.59 -10.29
CA LEU A 176 18.20 -7.86 -9.86
C LEU A 176 19.21 -8.92 -9.43
N ASN A 177 20.50 -8.67 -9.67
CA ASN A 177 21.56 -9.60 -9.32
C ASN A 177 22.11 -9.25 -7.94
N ALA A 178 22.47 -10.27 -7.16
CA ALA A 178 23.23 -10.12 -5.94
C ALA A 178 24.56 -10.87 -6.05
N SER A 179 25.59 -10.32 -5.44
CA SER A 179 26.92 -10.92 -5.33
C SER A 179 27.52 -10.61 -3.97
N CYS A 180 28.40 -11.48 -3.47
CA CYS A 180 29.13 -11.22 -2.24
C CYS A 180 30.42 -10.43 -2.52
N ALA A 181 30.56 -9.30 -1.86
CA ALA A 181 31.83 -8.60 -1.72
C ALA A 181 32.63 -9.25 -0.58
N CYS A 182 33.67 -9.99 -0.94
CA CYS A 182 34.50 -10.71 0.02
C CYS A 182 35.47 -9.80 0.76
N GLN A 183 35.67 -10.13 2.03
CA GLN A 183 36.72 -9.52 2.84
C GLN A 183 38.08 -10.00 2.32
N SER A 184 39.14 -9.20 2.54
CA SER A 184 40.51 -9.61 2.21
C SER A 184 40.85 -10.98 2.82
N GLY A 185 41.52 -11.84 2.05
CA GLY A 185 41.84 -13.22 2.44
C GLY A 185 40.77 -14.24 2.08
N TYR A 186 39.63 -13.84 1.48
CA TYR A 186 38.57 -14.77 1.06
C TYR A 186 38.18 -14.59 -0.41
N VAL A 187 37.80 -15.69 -1.05
CA VAL A 187 37.29 -15.77 -2.43
C VAL A 187 36.13 -16.76 -2.53
N GLY A 188 35.47 -16.81 -3.69
CA GLY A 188 34.28 -17.63 -3.94
C GLY A 188 33.03 -16.79 -4.19
N GLU A 189 31.93 -17.42 -4.63
CA GLU A 189 30.66 -16.71 -4.86
C GLU A 189 30.00 -16.29 -3.55
N GLU A 190 30.21 -17.07 -2.49
CA GLU A 190 29.73 -16.80 -1.14
C GLU A 190 30.88 -16.42 -0.19
N CYS A 191 32.09 -16.16 -0.70
CA CYS A 191 33.30 -15.92 0.10
C CYS A 191 33.67 -17.09 1.02
N GLU A 192 33.39 -18.30 0.58
CA GLU A 192 33.54 -19.55 1.34
C GLU A 192 34.98 -20.09 1.36
N VAL A 193 35.83 -19.62 0.45
CA VAL A 193 37.21 -20.11 0.30
C VAL A 193 38.20 -19.14 0.94
N ASP A 194 38.96 -19.61 1.91
CA ASP A 194 40.11 -18.89 2.48
C ASP A 194 41.29 -18.98 1.49
N ILE A 195 41.94 -17.84 1.21
CA ILE A 195 43.06 -17.76 0.28
C ILE A 195 44.30 -18.32 0.97
N ASN A 196 44.85 -19.40 0.45
CA ASN A 196 46.09 -19.94 0.97
C ASN A 196 47.30 -19.11 0.51
N GLU A 197 47.76 -18.18 1.35
CA GLU A 197 48.90 -17.32 0.98
C GLU A 197 50.23 -18.08 0.87
N CYS A 198 50.31 -19.29 1.43
CA CYS A 198 51.49 -20.15 1.34
C CYS A 198 51.71 -20.77 -0.04
N GLU A 199 50.71 -20.80 -0.95
CA GLU A 199 50.89 -21.31 -2.32
C GLU A 199 51.96 -20.53 -3.11
N SER A 200 52.15 -19.26 -2.77
CA SER A 200 53.17 -18.40 -3.38
C SER A 200 54.59 -18.70 -2.90
N ASN A 201 54.78 -19.64 -1.95
CA ASN A 201 56.03 -19.93 -1.26
C ASN A 201 56.72 -18.67 -0.70
N PRO A 202 56.06 -17.91 0.18
CA PRO A 202 56.58 -16.63 0.66
C PRO A 202 57.74 -16.77 1.66
N CYS A 203 57.91 -17.93 2.28
CA CYS A 203 58.99 -18.17 3.25
C CYS A 203 60.31 -18.53 2.55
N HIS A 204 61.34 -17.71 2.74
CA HIS A 204 62.65 -17.91 2.13
C HIS A 204 63.51 -18.92 2.88
N HIS A 205 64.61 -19.34 2.24
CA HIS A 205 65.70 -20.14 2.83
C HIS A 205 65.27 -21.46 3.49
N GLY A 206 64.17 -22.06 3.03
CA GLY A 206 63.65 -23.32 3.57
C GLY A 206 62.78 -23.13 4.82
N GLY A 207 62.27 -21.93 5.08
CA GLY A 207 61.25 -21.69 6.11
C GLY A 207 59.95 -22.45 5.82
N THR A 208 59.28 -22.92 6.88
CA THR A 208 57.98 -23.59 6.78
C THR A 208 56.86 -22.54 6.84
N CYS A 209 56.01 -22.50 5.83
CA CYS A 209 54.86 -21.60 5.78
C CYS A 209 53.63 -22.21 6.47
N ILE A 210 52.95 -21.42 7.30
CA ILE A 210 51.66 -21.76 7.88
C ILE A 210 50.65 -20.70 7.46
N ASP A 211 49.60 -21.16 6.80
CA ASP A 211 48.48 -20.35 6.34
C ASP A 211 47.62 -19.85 7.52
N GLN A 212 47.09 -18.64 7.41
CA GLN A 212 46.24 -18.00 8.42
C GLN A 212 45.13 -17.21 7.72
N SER A 213 44.05 -16.90 8.45
CA SER A 213 42.97 -16.07 7.90
C SER A 213 43.51 -14.70 7.47
N ASN A 214 43.57 -14.45 6.15
CA ASN A 214 44.07 -13.20 5.54
C ASN A 214 45.56 -12.93 5.82
N GLY A 215 46.41 -13.96 5.74
CA GLY A 215 47.86 -13.82 5.85
C GLY A 215 48.57 -15.16 6.15
N TYR A 216 49.89 -15.10 6.32
CA TYR A 216 50.68 -16.29 6.63
C TYR A 216 51.70 -16.03 7.73
N THR A 217 52.18 -17.10 8.37
CA THR A 217 53.31 -17.07 9.29
C THR A 217 54.41 -18.00 8.82
N CYS A 218 55.65 -17.49 8.76
CA CYS A 218 56.83 -18.30 8.46
C CYS A 218 57.55 -18.77 9.73
N HIS A 219 57.80 -20.07 9.83
CA HIS A 219 58.74 -20.63 10.79
C HIS A 219 60.14 -20.71 10.18
N CYS A 220 61.02 -19.84 10.67
CA CYS A 220 62.36 -19.70 10.11
C CYS A 220 63.34 -20.75 10.65
N PRO A 221 64.25 -21.24 9.78
CA PRO A 221 65.36 -22.08 10.21
C PRO A 221 66.36 -21.30 11.07
N LEU A 222 67.19 -22.02 11.82
CA LEU A 222 68.18 -21.43 12.71
C LEU A 222 69.08 -20.43 11.97
N GLY A 223 69.25 -19.24 12.56
CA GLY A 223 70.06 -18.16 11.99
C GLY A 223 69.29 -17.22 11.04
N TRP A 224 68.01 -17.48 10.75
CA TRP A 224 67.16 -16.59 9.95
C TRP A 224 65.98 -16.06 10.78
N VAL A 225 65.62 -14.80 10.55
CA VAL A 225 64.48 -14.10 11.17
C VAL A 225 63.80 -13.18 10.15
N GLY A 226 62.69 -12.56 10.56
CA GLY A 226 61.86 -11.71 9.70
C GLY A 226 60.55 -12.39 9.33
N PRO A 227 59.55 -11.63 8.84
CA PRO A 227 58.24 -12.15 8.46
C PRO A 227 58.29 -13.23 7.37
N SER A 228 59.31 -13.20 6.50
CA SER A 228 59.49 -14.14 5.38
C SER A 228 60.83 -14.89 5.48
N CYS A 229 61.50 -14.88 6.64
CA CYS A 229 62.83 -15.48 6.85
C CYS A 229 63.93 -14.91 5.94
N GLU A 230 63.86 -13.61 5.67
CA GLU A 230 64.74 -12.88 4.76
C GLU A 230 65.99 -12.30 5.44
N ILE A 231 66.02 -12.24 6.78
CA ILE A 231 67.10 -11.62 7.55
C ILE A 231 68.00 -12.69 8.16
N HIS A 232 69.29 -12.71 7.81
CA HIS A 232 70.27 -13.58 8.45
C HIS A 232 70.86 -12.93 9.72
N LEU A 233 70.72 -13.58 10.86
CA LEU A 233 71.30 -13.16 12.14
C LEU A 233 72.81 -13.36 12.14
N GLN A 234 73.56 -12.32 11.76
CA GLN A 234 74.98 -12.26 12.06
C GLN A 234 75.16 -11.85 13.52
N TRP A 235 75.34 -12.85 14.40
CA TRP A 235 75.67 -12.60 15.80
C TRP A 235 77.09 -12.02 15.90
N LYS A 236 77.19 -10.69 16.01
CA LYS A 236 78.39 -10.06 16.59
C LYS A 236 78.20 -10.08 18.11
N PRO A 237 79.12 -10.69 18.89
CA PRO A 237 79.07 -10.60 20.34
C PRO A 237 79.06 -9.12 20.74
N ALA A 238 78.00 -8.70 21.41
CA ALA A 238 77.97 -7.40 22.07
C ALA A 238 79.07 -7.41 23.14
N HIS A 239 79.98 -6.44 23.08
CA HIS A 239 80.91 -6.18 24.16
C HIS A 239 80.11 -5.92 25.44
N THR A 240 80.20 -6.87 26.37
CA THR A 240 79.63 -6.79 27.71
C THR A 240 80.47 -5.85 28.56
N GLU A 241 80.16 -4.56 28.57
CA GLU A 241 80.51 -3.65 29.65
C GLU A 241 79.42 -2.59 29.82
N ASP A 242 78.27 -2.99 30.36
CA ASP A 242 77.39 -2.02 31.04
C ASP A 242 77.25 -2.48 32.49
N THR A 243 78.04 -1.82 33.33
CA THR A 243 78.13 -2.02 34.76
C THR A 243 76.85 -1.53 35.45
N LEU A 244 76.26 -2.44 36.23
CA LEU A 244 75.03 -2.29 37.01
C LEU A 244 75.20 -1.37 38.24
N THR A 245 75.85 -0.20 38.12
CA THR A 245 76.14 0.67 39.29
C THR A 245 75.90 2.16 39.08
N ASN A 246 75.24 2.58 37.99
CA ASN A 246 74.83 3.97 37.82
C ASN A 246 73.38 4.06 37.32
N MET A 247 72.41 3.80 38.21
CA MET A 247 71.06 4.29 37.97
C MET A 247 71.07 5.82 38.14
N PRO A 248 70.86 6.62 37.08
CA PRO A 248 70.96 8.06 37.18
C PRO A 248 69.86 8.57 38.10
N ARG A 249 70.18 9.54 38.98
CA ARG A 249 69.23 10.18 39.91
C ARG A 249 67.93 10.63 39.21
N HIS A 250 67.96 10.86 37.90
CA HIS A 250 66.79 11.12 37.05
C HIS A 250 65.73 10.01 37.05
N SER A 251 66.11 8.72 37.07
CA SER A 251 65.13 7.62 37.13
C SER A 251 64.41 7.55 38.47
N LEU A 252 65.08 7.92 39.58
CA LEU A 252 64.42 8.05 40.88
C LEU A 252 63.37 9.16 40.88
N TYR A 253 63.68 10.33 40.28
CA TYR A 253 62.70 11.42 40.16
C TYR A 253 61.53 11.07 39.25
N ILE A 254 61.74 10.27 38.20
CA ILE A 254 60.65 9.78 37.33
C ILE A 254 59.74 8.83 38.10
N ILE A 255 60.31 7.91 38.90
CA ILE A 255 59.52 6.98 39.72
C ILE A 255 58.75 7.74 40.81
N ILE A 256 59.37 8.69 41.51
CA ILE A 256 58.69 9.55 42.49
C ILE A 256 57.58 10.37 41.83
N GLY A 257 57.86 10.94 40.65
CA GLY A 257 56.86 11.67 39.86
C GLY A 257 55.66 10.81 39.47
N ALA A 258 55.89 9.59 38.99
CA ALA A 258 54.83 8.64 38.64
C ALA A 258 53.98 8.24 39.85
N LEU A 259 54.61 8.02 41.01
CA LEU A 259 53.90 7.71 42.25
C LEU A 259 53.07 8.89 42.77
N CYS A 260 53.57 10.13 42.67
CA CYS A 260 52.80 11.32 43.02
C CYS A 260 51.60 11.53 42.08
N VAL A 261 51.76 11.30 40.77
CA VAL A 261 50.65 11.40 39.81
C VAL A 261 49.60 10.33 40.07
N ALA A 262 50.01 9.09 40.34
CA ALA A 262 49.08 8.01 40.69
C ALA A 262 48.29 8.32 41.97
N PHE A 263 48.94 8.90 42.99
CA PHE A 263 48.28 9.29 44.24
C PHE A 263 47.24 10.41 44.02
N VAL A 264 47.57 11.42 43.21
CA VAL A 264 46.63 12.50 42.86
C VAL A 264 45.44 11.96 42.06
N LEU A 265 45.66 11.06 41.10
CA LEU A 265 44.57 10.45 40.34
C LEU A 265 43.65 9.59 41.22
N MET A 266 44.20 8.84 42.18
CA MET A 266 43.40 8.07 43.14
C MET A 266 42.56 8.98 44.06
N LEU A 267 43.11 10.12 44.51
CA LEU A 267 42.35 11.12 45.26
C LEU A 267 41.22 11.75 44.43
N ILE A 268 41.47 12.05 43.15
CA ILE A 268 40.44 12.58 42.24
C ILE A 268 39.33 11.53 42.03
N ILE A 269 39.67 10.27 41.80
CA ILE A 269 38.69 9.18 41.66
C ILE A 269 37.88 9.00 42.94
N LEU A 270 38.51 9.10 44.11
CA LEU A 270 37.82 9.02 45.40
C LEU A 270 36.87 10.20 45.63
N ILE A 271 37.28 11.43 45.30
CA ILE A 271 36.43 12.63 45.37
C ILE A 271 35.24 12.52 44.39
N VAL A 272 35.49 12.12 43.14
CA VAL A 272 34.44 11.91 42.14
C VAL A 272 33.51 10.77 42.55
N GLY A 273 34.05 9.71 43.15
CA GLY A 273 33.31 8.56 43.69
C GLY A 273 32.38 8.97 44.84
N ILE A 274 32.86 9.76 45.80
CA ILE A 274 32.04 10.30 46.90
C ILE A 274 30.93 11.22 46.35
N CYS A 275 31.24 12.07 45.37
CA CYS A 275 30.26 12.92 44.69
C CYS A 275 29.21 12.12 43.88
N ARG A 276 29.59 10.94 43.35
CA ARG A 276 28.67 10.04 42.63
C ARG A 276 27.78 9.25 43.59
N ILE A 277 28.31 8.76 44.71
CA ILE A 277 27.57 8.02 45.75
C ILE A 277 26.52 8.92 46.42
N SER A 278 26.88 10.16 46.75
CA SER A 278 25.94 11.15 47.28
C SER A 278 24.83 11.55 46.29
N ARG A 279 24.99 11.25 44.98
CA ARG A 279 23.93 11.40 43.96
C ARG A 279 22.95 10.22 43.92
N ILE A 280 23.36 9.02 44.35
CA ILE A 280 22.56 7.77 44.26
C ILE A 280 21.58 7.66 45.44
N GLU A 281 21.92 8.18 46.62
CA GLU A 281 20.98 8.23 47.77
C GLU A 281 19.84 9.26 47.60
N TYR A 282 19.87 10.10 46.56
CA TYR A 282 18.89 11.19 46.35
C TYR A 282 17.80 10.91 45.30
N GLN A 283 17.65 9.67 44.82
CA GLN A 283 16.51 9.25 44.00
C GLN A 283 15.33 8.68 44.81
N GLY A 284 15.34 8.83 46.14
CA GLY A 284 14.37 8.20 47.03
C GLY A 284 13.48 9.11 47.89
N SER A 285 13.57 10.45 47.84
CA SER A 285 12.70 11.27 48.69
C SER A 285 12.34 12.65 48.12
N SER A 286 11.06 12.97 48.23
CA SER A 286 10.35 14.12 47.68
C SER A 286 10.77 15.46 48.30
N ARG A 287 10.84 16.49 47.44
CA ARG A 287 10.99 17.93 47.72
C ARG A 287 10.48 18.37 49.09
N HIS A 288 11.39 18.81 49.96
CA HIS A 288 11.30 20.07 50.73
C HIS A 288 12.52 20.21 51.66
N THR A 289 13.57 20.92 51.22
CA THR A 289 14.39 21.85 52.02
C THR A 289 15.53 22.40 51.15
N TYR A 290 15.48 23.70 50.91
CA TYR A 290 16.45 24.49 50.17
C TYR A 290 17.30 25.23 51.20
N GLN A 291 18.48 24.71 51.56
CA GLN A 291 19.62 25.43 52.15
C GLN A 291 20.73 24.39 52.43
N GLU A 292 21.98 24.65 52.03
CA GLU A 292 23.17 23.77 52.16
C GLU A 292 23.48 22.84 50.97
N PHE A 293 23.68 23.37 49.75
CA PHE A 293 24.49 22.68 48.72
C PHE A 293 25.18 23.68 47.76
N TYR A 294 25.84 24.69 48.32
CA TYR A 294 26.89 25.44 47.62
C TYR A 294 28.22 24.75 47.91
N ASN A 295 28.66 23.84 47.03
CA ASN A 295 30.10 23.58 46.75
C ASN A 295 30.39 22.45 45.74
N CYS A 296 29.40 21.78 45.14
CA CYS A 296 29.68 20.75 44.12
C CYS A 296 29.20 21.08 42.70
N ARG A 297 28.64 22.28 42.45
CA ARG A 297 28.24 22.71 41.08
C ARG A 297 29.32 23.50 40.33
N SER A 298 30.44 23.85 40.98
CA SER A 298 31.54 24.61 40.37
C SER A 298 32.58 23.74 39.65
N ILE A 299 32.66 22.44 39.94
CA ILE A 299 33.73 21.56 39.41
C ILE A 299 33.39 20.96 38.03
N ASP A 300 32.10 20.72 37.74
CA ASP A 300 31.66 20.16 36.43
C ASP A 300 31.79 21.17 35.27
N SER A 301 31.71 22.47 35.56
CA SER A 301 31.85 23.55 34.58
C SER A 301 33.31 23.76 34.16
N GLU A 302 34.27 23.66 35.07
CA GLU A 302 35.69 23.88 34.74
C GLU A 302 36.33 22.65 34.06
N PHE A 303 35.90 21.43 34.42
CA PHE A 303 36.41 20.20 33.79
C PHE A 303 35.94 20.05 32.34
N SER A 304 34.67 20.41 32.06
CA SER A 304 34.13 20.41 30.69
C SER A 304 34.80 21.46 29.80
N ASN A 305 35.12 22.64 30.34
CA ASN A 305 35.82 23.71 29.62
C ASN A 305 37.30 23.37 29.35
N ALA A 306 37.97 22.64 30.24
CA ALA A 306 39.34 22.17 30.03
C ALA A 306 39.44 21.10 28.91
N ILE A 307 38.47 20.17 28.85
CA ILE A 307 38.40 19.16 27.78
C ILE A 307 38.07 19.81 26.42
N ALA A 308 37.22 20.83 26.40
CA ALA A 308 36.92 21.60 25.19
C ALA A 308 38.16 22.35 24.65
N SER A 309 38.99 22.91 25.53
CA SER A 309 40.24 23.60 25.15
C SER A 309 41.29 22.66 24.51
N ILE A 310 41.39 21.41 24.98
CA ILE A 310 42.32 20.40 24.40
C ILE A 310 41.85 19.94 23.01
N ARG A 311 40.54 19.91 22.74
CA ARG A 311 39.98 19.51 21.43
C ARG A 311 40.22 20.56 20.34
N HIS A 312 40.32 21.85 20.70
CA HIS A 312 40.56 22.94 19.74
C HIS A 312 42.04 23.16 19.37
N ALA A 313 43.00 22.55 20.07
CA ALA A 313 44.43 22.64 19.73
C ALA A 313 44.90 21.62 18.68
N ARG A 314 44.08 20.61 18.32
CA ARG A 314 44.48 19.51 17.43
C ARG A 314 43.96 19.59 15.98
N PHE A 315 43.14 20.58 15.65
CA PHE A 315 42.63 20.77 14.29
C PHE A 315 42.77 22.21 13.83
N GLY A 316 44.01 22.57 13.46
CA GLY A 316 44.26 23.73 12.63
C GLY A 316 43.82 23.46 11.19
N LYS A 317 42.96 24.36 10.68
CA LYS A 317 42.66 24.64 9.26
C LYS A 317 41.94 23.54 8.46
N LYS A 318 40.63 23.76 8.22
CA LYS A 318 40.07 23.88 6.86
C LYS A 318 38.69 24.54 6.89
N SER A 319 38.45 25.29 5.83
CA SER A 319 37.40 26.26 5.50
C SER A 319 36.00 25.67 5.24
N ARG A 320 34.96 26.34 5.81
CA ARG A 320 33.58 26.71 5.34
C ARG A 320 32.70 25.68 4.57
N PRO A 321 31.35 25.83 4.47
CA PRO A 321 30.44 26.88 4.95
C PRO A 321 29.21 26.38 5.75
N ALA A 322 28.39 27.35 6.18
CA ALA A 322 27.17 27.25 6.97
C ALA A 322 26.04 26.45 6.29
N MET A 323 25.27 25.70 7.09
CA MET A 323 24.00 25.11 6.70
C MET A 323 23.03 25.09 7.91
N TYR A 324 21.87 25.72 7.70
CA TYR A 324 20.58 25.72 8.42
C TYR A 324 20.54 25.92 9.96
N ASP A 325 20.07 27.11 10.36
CA ASP A 325 19.31 27.31 11.60
C ASP A 325 17.89 26.77 11.37
N ALA A 326 17.47 25.79 12.18
CA ALA A 326 16.08 25.37 12.28
C ALA A 326 15.56 25.74 13.68
N THR A 327 14.77 26.80 13.76
CA THR A 327 14.01 27.18 14.95
C THR A 327 12.78 26.28 15.11
N PRO A 328 12.45 25.83 16.33
CA PRO A 328 11.30 24.95 16.57
C PRO A 328 9.98 25.72 16.49
N ILE A 329 9.02 25.20 15.71
CA ILE A 329 7.67 25.75 15.57
C ILE A 329 6.78 25.12 16.65
N ALA A 330 6.14 25.97 17.44
CA ALA A 330 5.11 25.60 18.41
C ALA A 330 3.78 25.30 17.71
N TYR A 331 3.08 24.28 18.20
CA TYR A 331 1.75 23.87 17.78
C TYR A 331 0.68 24.76 18.43
N GLU A 332 -0.04 25.57 17.65
CA GLU A 332 -1.40 26.01 17.98
C GLU A 332 -2.26 26.11 16.71
N ASP A 333 -3.47 25.57 16.85
CA ASP A 333 -4.73 25.78 16.12
C ASP A 333 -4.93 25.35 14.66
N TYR A 334 -5.70 24.27 14.52
CA TYR A 334 -6.49 23.90 13.35
C TYR A 334 -7.78 24.72 13.29
N SER A 335 -8.12 25.27 12.12
CA SER A 335 -9.50 25.55 11.73
C SER A 335 -9.72 25.14 10.27
N PRO A 336 -10.81 24.43 9.94
CA PRO A 336 -11.01 23.80 8.63
C PRO A 336 -11.89 24.67 7.75
N ASP A 337 -11.32 25.33 6.75
CA ASP A 337 -12.01 25.76 5.52
C ASP A 337 -10.97 26.51 4.68
N ASP A 338 -10.33 25.83 3.73
CA ASP A 338 -10.14 26.35 2.37
C ASP A 338 -9.37 25.37 1.48
N LYS A 339 -9.89 25.22 0.27
CA LYS A 339 -9.45 24.29 -0.79
C LYS A 339 -8.11 24.74 -1.38
N PRO A 340 -7.15 23.84 -1.67
CA PRO A 340 -5.90 24.26 -2.29
C PRO A 340 -6.06 24.49 -3.80
N LEU A 341 -5.85 25.74 -4.23
CA LEU A 341 -5.39 26.06 -5.58
C LEU A 341 -3.94 25.57 -5.72
N VAL A 342 -3.71 24.56 -6.56
CA VAL A 342 -2.36 24.09 -6.88
C VAL A 342 -1.76 25.01 -7.95
N THR A 343 -0.78 25.82 -7.53
CA THR A 343 0.13 26.57 -8.40
C THR A 343 1.25 25.67 -8.91
N LEU A 344 1.46 25.70 -10.23
CA LEU A 344 2.58 25.04 -10.90
C LEU A 344 3.93 25.60 -10.40
N ILE A 345 4.82 24.71 -9.95
CA ILE A 345 6.25 25.00 -9.85
C ILE A 345 6.99 24.15 -10.88
N LYS A 346 7.54 24.85 -11.87
CA LYS A 346 8.56 24.40 -12.81
C LYS A 346 9.86 24.18 -12.03
N THR A 347 10.39 22.97 -12.00
CA THR A 347 11.80 22.74 -11.63
C THR A 347 12.61 22.43 -12.88
N LYS A 348 13.70 23.18 -13.00
CA LYS A 348 14.71 23.15 -14.04
C LYS A 348 15.96 22.50 -13.43
N ASP A 349 16.64 21.68 -14.22
CA ASP A 349 18.02 21.17 -14.05
C ASP A 349 18.32 20.25 -12.86
N LEU A 350 18.42 18.93 -13.14
CA LEU A 350 19.61 18.09 -12.91
C LEU A 350 19.45 16.74 -13.62
#